data_AF-A0A6L8BGK3-F1
#
_entry.id   AF-A0A6L8BGK3-F1
#
_cell.length_a   1.000
_cell.length_b   1.000
_cell.length_c   1.000
_cell.angle_alpha   90.00
_cell.angle_beta   90.00
_cell.angle_gamma   90.00
#
_symmetry.space_group_name_H-M   'P 1'
#
loop_
_entity.id
_entity.type
_entity.pdbx_description
1 polymer ?
#
loop_
_entity_poly.entity_id
_entity_poly.type
_entity_poly.pdbx_seq_one_letter_code
_entity_poly.pdbx_strand_id
1 'polypeptide(L)'
;MKLGSILLDGRETVIVDAGRGRAATLRDLCSAAALPAPPATIQALIEAGNTEWDMARRAAEYLPRIPGNIASATTLDWLPVQPRASKILGVAFNNRALMRTAHKDPGVPNFFLKPPSSLLGHGKAIEVRSYYGATIPECELAAVIGKRCKDVAPSEALVHVFG
;
A
#
# COMPACT_ATOMS: atom_id res chain seq x y z
N MET A 1 -0.66 11.70 -5.79
CA MET A 1 0.36 10.72 -6.23
C MET A 1 -0.10 9.34 -5.79
N LYS A 2 0.10 8.30 -6.61
CA LYS A 2 -0.16 6.91 -6.23
C LYS A 2 1.15 6.13 -6.26
N LEU A 3 1.39 5.32 -5.25
CA LEU A 3 2.62 4.56 -5.07
C LEU A 3 2.33 3.07 -5.17
N GLY A 4 3.35 2.31 -5.56
CA GLY A 4 3.34 0.86 -5.56
C GLY A 4 4.69 0.30 -5.14
N SER A 5 4.68 -0.95 -4.73
CA SER A 5 5.88 -1.72 -4.38
C SER A 5 5.99 -2.89 -5.34
N ILE A 6 7.16 -3.04 -5.96
CA ILE A 6 7.44 -4.14 -6.90
C ILE A 6 8.78 -4.79 -6.55
N LEU A 7 8.98 -6.01 -7.05
CA LEU A 7 10.28 -6.64 -7.14
C LEU A 7 10.89 -6.34 -8.50
N LEU A 8 12.01 -5.61 -8.52
CA LEU A 8 12.78 -5.30 -9.73
C LEU A 8 14.20 -5.80 -9.53
N ASP A 9 14.68 -6.70 -10.39
CA ASP A 9 16.01 -7.33 -10.29
C ASP A 9 16.31 -7.91 -8.89
N GLY A 10 15.30 -8.56 -8.29
CA GLY A 10 15.39 -9.16 -6.95
C GLY A 10 15.39 -8.16 -5.80
N ARG A 11 15.09 -6.88 -6.05
CA ARG A 11 15.06 -5.82 -5.02
C ARG A 11 13.69 -5.16 -4.94
N GLU A 12 13.21 -4.94 -3.71
CA GLU A 12 12.04 -4.11 -3.49
C GLU A 12 12.31 -2.70 -4.04
N THR A 13 11.37 -2.20 -4.84
CA THR A 13 11.45 -0.91 -5.52
C THR A 13 10.12 -0.19 -5.42
N VAL A 14 10.17 1.09 -5.03
CA VAL A 14 9.00 1.99 -5.04
C VAL A 14 8.78 2.53 -6.44
N ILE A 15 7.55 2.40 -6.93
CA ILE A 15 7.10 2.97 -8.20
C ILE A 15 6.00 4.01 -7.98
N VAL A 16 5.85 4.87 -8.97
CA VAL A 16 4.79 5.89 -9.05
C VAL A 16 3.92 5.60 -10.27
N ASP A 17 2.60 5.65 -10.09
CA ASP A 17 1.64 5.54 -11.20
C ASP A 17 1.82 6.70 -12.20
N ALA A 18 2.02 6.36 -13.47
CA ALA A 18 2.17 7.28 -14.59
C ALA A 18 0.91 7.35 -15.47
N GLY A 19 -0.17 6.68 -15.07
CA GLY A 19 -1.46 6.64 -15.77
C GLY A 19 -1.45 5.82 -17.06
N ARG A 20 -2.63 5.33 -17.47
CA ARG A 20 -2.80 4.42 -18.63
C ARG A 20 -2.06 3.09 -18.48
N GLY A 21 -2.01 2.55 -17.26
CA GLY A 21 -1.35 1.25 -16.99
C GLY A 21 0.17 1.31 -17.03
N ARG A 22 0.74 2.46 -16.67
CA ARG A 22 2.16 2.78 -16.77
C ARG A 22 2.69 3.15 -15.39
N ALA A 23 3.93 2.81 -15.08
CA ALA A 23 4.60 3.24 -13.86
C ALA A 23 6.06 3.62 -14.14
N ALA A 24 6.64 4.46 -13.29
CA ALA A 24 8.06 4.78 -13.28
C ALA A 24 8.63 4.50 -11.88
N THR A 25 9.90 4.13 -11.78
CA THR A 25 10.53 3.99 -10.47
C THR A 25 10.70 5.37 -9.83
N LEU A 26 10.53 5.46 -8.51
CA LEU A 26 10.77 6.71 -7.79
C LEU A 26 12.24 7.15 -7.93
N ARG A 27 13.16 6.19 -8.07
CA ARG A 27 14.58 6.44 -8.30
C ARG A 27 14.83 7.16 -9.62
N ASP A 28 14.23 6.70 -10.71
CA ASP A 28 14.39 7.34 -12.02
C ASP A 28 13.80 8.74 -12.01
N LEU A 29 12.68 8.93 -11.33
CA LEU A 29 12.06 10.24 -11.12
C LEU A 29 12.96 11.19 -10.33
N CYS A 30 13.56 10.73 -9.23
CA CYS A 30 14.53 11.52 -8.48
C CYS A 30 15.75 11.88 -9.34
N SER A 31 16.28 10.93 -10.10
CA SER A 31 17.42 11.17 -11.00
C SER A 31 17.09 12.21 -12.08
N ALA A 32 15.93 12.10 -12.73
CA ALA A 32 15.46 13.05 -13.73
C ALA A 32 15.24 14.46 -13.15
N ALA A 33 14.93 14.54 -11.86
CA ALA A 33 14.75 15.79 -11.12
C ALA A 33 16.03 16.36 -10.51
N ALA A 34 17.19 15.71 -10.71
CA ALA A 34 18.44 16.02 -10.02
C ALA A 34 18.29 16.06 -8.48
N LEU A 35 17.44 15.18 -7.95
CA LEU A 35 17.20 15.00 -6.51
C LEU A 35 18.04 13.83 -5.95
N PRO A 36 18.30 13.81 -4.63
CA PRO A 36 18.93 12.66 -3.98
C PRO A 36 18.18 11.35 -4.25
N ALA A 37 18.92 10.24 -4.19
CA ALA A 37 18.32 8.93 -4.33
C ALA A 37 17.28 8.68 -3.22
N PRO A 38 16.07 8.18 -3.56
CA PRO A 38 15.04 7.93 -2.57
C PRO A 38 15.34 6.67 -1.75
N PRO A 39 14.68 6.53 -0.58
CA PRO A 39 14.58 5.25 0.09
C PRO A 39 14.14 4.13 -0.86
N ALA A 40 14.76 2.96 -0.75
CA ALA A 40 14.51 1.85 -1.69
C ALA A 40 13.15 1.17 -1.50
N THR A 41 12.60 1.25 -0.28
CA THR A 41 11.37 0.54 0.12
C THR A 41 10.31 1.53 0.57
N ILE A 42 9.04 1.15 0.43
CA ILE A 42 7.92 1.97 0.89
C ILE A 42 7.96 2.17 2.42
N GLN A 43 8.42 1.15 3.16
CA GLN A 43 8.61 1.23 4.61
C GLN A 43 9.62 2.32 4.98
N ALA A 44 10.79 2.31 4.33
CA ALA A 44 11.82 3.31 4.60
C ALA A 44 11.37 4.71 4.18
N LEU A 45 10.56 4.83 3.12
CA LEU A 45 9.97 6.12 2.72
C LEU A 45 8.98 6.64 3.77
N ILE A 46 8.16 5.77 4.35
CA ILE A 46 7.26 6.09 5.48
C ILE A 46 8.04 6.54 6.71
N GLU A 47 9.09 5.81 7.08
CA GLU A 47 9.89 6.10 8.26
C GLU A 47 10.72 7.38 8.15
N ALA A 48 11.17 7.73 6.94
CA ALA A 48 11.98 8.92 6.71
C ALA A 48 11.20 10.23 6.97
N GLY A 49 9.88 10.21 6.76
CA GLY A 49 9.01 11.31 7.12
C GLY A 49 8.89 12.39 6.03
N ASN A 50 8.39 13.57 6.42
CA ASN A 50 7.83 14.54 5.48
C ASN A 50 8.83 15.05 4.44
N THR A 51 10.11 15.19 4.78
CA THR A 51 11.14 15.68 3.85
C THR A 51 11.28 14.78 2.63
N GLU A 52 11.40 13.47 2.85
CA GLU A 52 11.51 12.47 1.78
C GLU A 52 10.19 12.33 1.03
N TRP A 53 9.06 12.54 1.69
CA TRP A 53 7.75 12.59 1.03
C TRP A 53 7.62 13.76 0.08
N ASP A 54 8.05 14.94 0.49
CA ASP A 54 8.02 16.13 -0.35
C ASP A 54 9.00 16.00 -1.52
N MET A 55 10.16 15.38 -1.28
CA MET A 55 11.07 14.99 -2.36
C MET A 55 10.39 14.03 -3.35
N ALA A 56 9.69 12.99 -2.87
CA ALA A 56 9.01 12.04 -3.73
C ALA A 56 7.88 12.69 -4.55
N ARG A 57 7.12 13.62 -3.95
CA ARG A 57 6.11 14.42 -4.65
C ARG A 57 6.72 15.28 -5.74
N ARG A 58 7.82 15.98 -5.45
CA ARG A 58 8.56 16.78 -6.44
C ARG A 58 9.11 15.91 -7.58
N ALA A 59 9.64 14.73 -7.25
CA ALA A 59 10.10 13.78 -8.26
C ALA A 59 8.96 13.32 -9.18
N ALA A 60 7.76 13.08 -8.65
CA ALA A 60 6.60 12.66 -9.44
C ALA A 60 6.15 13.71 -10.49
N GLU A 61 6.46 15.00 -10.30
CA GLU A 61 6.21 16.04 -11.32
C GLU A 61 7.01 15.83 -12.62
N TYR A 62 8.07 15.01 -12.56
CA TYR A 62 8.92 14.68 -13.71
C TYR A 62 8.41 13.47 -14.50
N LEU A 63 7.29 12.84 -14.10
CA LEU A 63 6.65 11.75 -14.85
C LEU A 63 6.48 12.04 -16.36
N PRO A 64 6.06 13.25 -16.80
CA PRO A 64 5.94 13.56 -18.23
C PRO A 64 7.29 13.60 -18.98
N ARG A 65 8.42 13.71 -18.27
CA ARG A 65 9.77 13.93 -18.82
C ARG A 65 10.60 12.66 -18.92
N ILE A 66 10.08 11.51 -18.49
CA ILE A 66 10.76 10.22 -18.60
C ILE A 66 10.18 9.46 -19.81
N PRO A 67 10.72 9.64 -21.03
CA PRO A 67 10.37 8.79 -22.16
C PRO A 67 10.94 7.37 -21.95
N GLY A 68 10.16 6.34 -22.24
CA GLY A 68 10.68 4.99 -22.50
C GLY A 68 10.88 4.03 -21.31
N ASN A 69 11.00 4.49 -20.06
CA ASN A 69 11.19 3.59 -18.89
C ASN A 69 9.89 3.24 -18.16
N ILE A 70 8.85 2.95 -18.93
CA ILE A 70 7.56 2.59 -18.37
C ILE A 70 7.40 1.09 -18.51
N ALA A 71 7.62 0.37 -17.41
CA ALA A 71 7.11 -0.98 -17.31
C ALA A 71 5.57 -0.90 -17.35
N SER A 72 4.94 -1.76 -18.17
CA SER A 72 3.50 -1.92 -18.13
C SER A 72 3.13 -2.38 -16.72
N ALA A 73 2.21 -1.67 -16.07
CA ALA A 73 1.73 -2.02 -14.74
C ALA A 73 1.18 -3.46 -14.68
N THR A 74 0.76 -4.01 -15.81
CA THR A 74 0.27 -5.39 -15.94
C THR A 74 1.37 -6.46 -15.95
N THR A 75 2.62 -6.09 -16.23
CA THR A 75 3.75 -7.02 -16.32
C THR A 75 4.71 -6.92 -15.13
N LEU A 76 4.39 -6.06 -14.15
CA LEU A 76 5.21 -5.85 -12.97
C LEU A 76 5.08 -7.02 -12.00
N ASP A 77 6.21 -7.38 -11.37
CA ASP A 77 6.21 -8.26 -10.22
C ASP A 77 5.78 -7.46 -8.97
N TRP A 78 4.46 -7.34 -8.78
CA TRP A 78 3.91 -6.61 -7.65
C TRP A 78 4.22 -7.30 -6.32
N LEU A 79 4.65 -6.49 -5.36
CA LEU A 79 4.65 -6.82 -3.95
C LEU A 79 3.37 -6.27 -3.30
N PRO A 80 3.01 -6.70 -2.09
CA PRO A 80 2.02 -5.98 -1.28
C PRO A 80 2.41 -4.51 -1.14
N VAL A 81 1.45 -3.60 -1.03
CA VAL A 81 1.75 -2.15 -0.91
C VAL A 81 2.68 -1.86 0.25
N GLN A 82 2.58 -2.61 1.36
CA GLN A 82 3.49 -2.57 2.50
C GLN A 82 3.99 -4.00 2.77
N PRO A 83 5.10 -4.44 2.14
CA PRO A 83 5.59 -5.81 2.26
C PRO A 83 6.03 -6.19 3.69
N ARG A 84 6.38 -5.20 4.52
CA ARG A 84 6.91 -5.40 5.87
C ARG A 84 5.98 -4.82 6.94
N ALA A 85 4.67 -4.97 6.75
CA ALA A 85 3.68 -4.55 7.74
C ALA A 85 3.94 -5.23 9.09
N SER A 86 3.99 -4.44 10.18
CA SER A 86 4.17 -5.01 11.54
C SER A 86 2.96 -5.80 12.02
N LYS A 87 1.75 -5.43 11.56
CA LYS A 87 0.47 -6.07 11.86
C LYS A 87 -0.57 -5.62 10.83
N ILE A 88 -1.61 -6.43 10.67
CA ILE A 88 -2.78 -6.11 9.84
C ILE A 88 -4.00 -6.19 10.75
N LEU A 89 -4.74 -5.08 10.84
CA LEU A 89 -5.95 -4.96 11.64
C LEU A 89 -7.16 -4.98 10.70
N GLY A 90 -7.95 -6.04 10.77
CA GLY A 90 -9.25 -6.10 10.08
C GLY A 90 -10.35 -5.53 10.97
N VAL A 91 -11.35 -4.89 10.36
CA VAL A 91 -12.50 -4.32 11.08
C VAL A 91 -13.76 -5.07 10.66
N ALA A 92 -14.13 -6.06 11.46
CA ALA A 92 -15.30 -6.88 11.18
C ALA A 92 -16.58 -6.03 11.24
N PHE A 93 -17.52 -6.36 10.34
CA PHE A 93 -18.84 -5.77 10.26
C PHE A 93 -18.90 -4.24 10.04
N ASN A 94 -17.82 -3.63 9.53
CA ASN A 94 -17.79 -2.18 9.24
C ASN A 94 -18.56 -1.77 7.96
N ASN A 95 -19.36 -2.67 7.40
CA ASN A 95 -20.25 -2.40 6.29
C ASN A 95 -21.70 -2.44 6.78
N ARG A 96 -22.40 -1.30 6.69
CA ARG A 96 -23.80 -1.16 7.15
C ARG A 96 -24.76 -2.16 6.50
N ALA A 97 -24.48 -2.63 5.29
CA ALA A 97 -25.30 -3.67 4.65
C ALA A 97 -25.13 -5.03 5.34
N LEU A 98 -23.89 -5.41 5.67
CA LEU A 98 -23.58 -6.64 6.42
C LEU A 98 -24.16 -6.59 7.84
N MET A 99 -24.15 -5.41 8.47
CA MET A 99 -24.76 -5.22 9.79
C MET A 99 -26.24 -5.57 9.85
N ARG A 100 -27.00 -5.37 8.76
CA ARG A 100 -28.44 -5.71 8.72
C ARG A 100 -28.71 -7.20 8.88
N THR A 101 -27.73 -8.03 8.54
CA THR A 101 -27.80 -9.50 8.65
C THR A 101 -27.12 -10.05 9.89
N ALA A 102 -26.37 -9.21 10.62
CA ALA A 102 -25.71 -9.61 11.84
C ALA A 102 -26.74 -9.81 12.96
N HIS A 103 -26.64 -10.94 13.67
CA HIS A 103 -27.55 -11.24 14.79
C HIS A 103 -27.35 -10.35 16.02
N LYS A 104 -26.16 -9.73 16.17
CA LYS A 104 -25.84 -8.84 17.28
C LYS A 104 -24.87 -7.74 16.84
N ASP A 105 -25.29 -6.50 16.98
CA ASP A 105 -24.44 -5.33 16.78
C ASP A 105 -23.50 -5.17 18.00
N PRO A 106 -22.16 -5.17 17.80
CA PRO A 106 -21.23 -4.95 18.90
C PRO A 106 -21.27 -3.52 19.45
N GLY A 107 -21.83 -2.54 18.73
CA GLY A 107 -21.88 -1.12 19.15
C GLY A 107 -20.52 -0.40 19.13
N VAL A 108 -19.43 -1.14 18.87
CA VAL A 108 -18.05 -0.66 18.75
C VAL A 108 -17.36 -1.42 17.61
N PRO A 109 -16.30 -0.85 17.00
CA PRO A 109 -15.53 -1.55 15.98
C PRO A 109 -14.95 -2.87 16.52
N ASN A 110 -15.21 -3.97 15.82
CA ASN A 110 -14.72 -5.29 16.18
C ASN A 110 -13.45 -5.62 15.40
N PHE A 111 -12.29 -5.54 16.06
CA PHE A 111 -11.00 -5.75 15.42
C PHE A 111 -10.53 -7.20 15.51
N PHE A 112 -9.87 -7.66 14.44
CA PHE A 112 -9.12 -8.92 14.44
C PHE A 112 -7.75 -8.73 13.78
N LEU A 113 -6.84 -9.67 14.01
CA LEU A 113 -5.50 -9.65 13.44
C LEU A 113 -5.38 -10.63 12.28
N LYS A 114 -4.70 -10.20 11.22
CA LYS A 114 -4.16 -11.09 10.18
C LYS A 114 -2.63 -11.08 10.25
N PRO A 115 -1.97 -12.23 10.01
CA PRO A 115 -0.52 -12.27 10.00
C PRO A 115 0.03 -11.53 8.76
N PRO A 116 1.11 -10.75 8.87
CA PRO A 116 1.76 -10.11 7.72
C PRO A 116 2.16 -11.10 6.60
N SER A 117 2.44 -12.35 6.97
CA SER A 117 2.75 -13.43 6.01
C SER A 117 1.59 -13.80 5.08
N SER A 118 0.36 -13.32 5.36
CA SER A 118 -0.80 -13.50 4.48
C SER A 118 -0.90 -12.47 3.35
N LEU A 119 -0.02 -11.46 3.33
CA LEU A 119 -0.01 -10.46 2.27
C LEU A 119 0.48 -11.06 0.95
N LEU A 120 -0.19 -10.67 -0.13
CA LEU A 120 0.13 -11.08 -1.48
C LEU A 120 0.10 -9.87 -2.41
N GLY A 121 1.04 -9.82 -3.35
CA GLY A 121 1.10 -8.76 -4.35
C GLY A 121 -0.01 -8.86 -5.40
N HIS A 122 -0.29 -7.74 -6.07
CA HIS A 122 -1.30 -7.70 -7.13
C HIS A 122 -0.98 -8.67 -8.29
N GLY A 123 -2.01 -9.36 -8.81
CA GLY A 123 -1.86 -10.30 -9.92
C GLY A 123 -1.20 -11.64 -9.57
N LYS A 124 -0.79 -11.85 -8.32
CA LYS A 124 -0.28 -13.15 -7.85
C LYS A 124 -1.44 -14.13 -7.58
N ALA A 125 -1.14 -15.42 -7.73
CA ALA A 125 -2.13 -16.48 -7.53
C ALA A 125 -2.46 -16.68 -6.05
N ILE A 126 -3.75 -16.83 -5.73
CA ILE A 126 -4.22 -17.29 -4.43
C ILE A 126 -4.34 -18.82 -4.51
N GLU A 127 -3.52 -19.53 -3.74
CA GLU A 127 -3.59 -20.99 -3.68
C GLU A 127 -4.75 -21.44 -2.77
N VAL A 128 -5.83 -21.91 -3.38
CA VAL A 128 -6.98 -22.48 -2.66
C VAL A 128 -6.89 -24.00 -2.68
N ARG A 129 -6.71 -24.62 -1.52
CA ARG A 129 -6.71 -26.08 -1.39
C ARG A 129 -8.15 -26.60 -1.40
N SER A 130 -8.36 -27.80 -1.95
CA SER A 130 -9.69 -28.44 -2.00
C SER A 130 -10.35 -28.62 -0.62
N TYR A 131 -9.55 -28.69 0.45
CA TYR A 131 -10.01 -28.89 1.83
C TYR A 131 -10.24 -27.58 2.62
N TYR A 132 -10.04 -26.39 2.03
CA TYR A 132 -10.28 -25.12 2.73
C TYR A 132 -11.77 -24.78 2.92
N GLY A 133 -12.67 -25.48 2.21
CA GLY A 133 -14.10 -25.15 2.20
C GLY A 133 -14.41 -23.89 1.39
N ALA A 134 -15.55 -23.26 1.68
CA ALA A 134 -15.99 -22.06 0.98
C ALA A 134 -14.98 -20.92 1.19
N THR A 135 -14.30 -20.54 0.11
CA THR A 135 -13.34 -19.42 0.08
C THR A 135 -13.95 -18.29 -0.72
N ILE A 136 -14.19 -17.16 -0.07
CA ILE A 136 -14.89 -16.01 -0.67
C ILE A 136 -13.96 -14.80 -0.76
N PRO A 137 -14.10 -13.96 -1.80
CA PRO A 137 -13.42 -12.68 -1.86
C PRO A 137 -14.11 -11.67 -0.94
N GLU A 138 -13.31 -10.89 -0.21
CA GLU A 138 -13.77 -9.75 0.58
C GLU A 138 -13.07 -8.49 0.07
N CYS A 139 -13.84 -7.59 -0.52
CA CYS A 139 -13.33 -6.32 -1.02
C CYS A 139 -13.36 -5.28 0.10
N GLU A 140 -12.18 -4.88 0.58
CA GLU A 140 -12.03 -3.91 1.67
C GLU A 140 -11.15 -2.74 1.27
N LEU A 141 -11.38 -1.59 1.92
CA LEU A 141 -10.46 -0.46 1.88
C LEU A 141 -9.44 -0.62 3.02
N ALA A 142 -8.16 -0.52 2.69
CA ALA A 142 -7.08 -0.52 3.67
C ALA A 142 -6.51 0.91 3.83
N ALA A 143 -6.17 1.27 5.06
CA ALA A 143 -5.37 2.44 5.38
C ALA A 143 -4.00 1.99 5.89
N VAL A 144 -2.93 2.65 5.44
CA VAL A 144 -1.57 2.45 5.92
C VAL A 144 -1.29 3.49 7.00
N ILE A 145 -0.89 3.04 8.20
CA ILE A 145 -0.50 3.95 9.29
C ILE A 145 0.97 4.33 9.13
N GLY A 146 1.23 5.63 8.98
CA GLY A 146 2.57 6.17 8.70
C GLY A 146 3.34 6.66 9.92
N LYS A 147 2.67 6.89 11.05
CA LYS A 147 3.29 7.43 12.27
C LYS A 147 3.01 6.52 13.46
N ARG A 148 4.04 6.22 14.25
CA ARG A 148 3.86 5.54 15.54
C ARG A 148 2.94 6.37 16.43
N CYS A 149 1.95 5.72 17.02
CA CYS A 149 0.93 6.37 17.83
C CYS A 149 0.37 5.44 18.89
N LYS A 150 -0.23 6.01 19.93
CA LYS A 150 -0.91 5.31 21.03
C LYS A 150 -1.99 6.24 21.58
N ASP A 151 -3.16 5.72 21.92
CA ASP A 151 -4.27 6.44 22.56
C ASP A 151 -4.65 7.76 21.85
N VAL A 152 -4.73 7.70 20.51
CA VAL A 152 -5.00 8.86 19.64
C VAL A 152 -6.48 9.26 19.70
N ALA A 153 -6.75 10.55 19.86
CA ALA A 153 -8.12 11.08 19.79
C ALA A 153 -8.69 10.94 18.35
N PRO A 154 -10.00 10.67 18.17
CA PRO A 154 -10.59 10.53 16.85
C PRO A 154 -10.32 11.72 15.90
N SER A 155 -10.28 12.94 16.44
CA SER A 155 -9.97 14.17 15.69
C SER A 155 -8.56 14.22 15.12
N GLU A 156 -7.62 13.46 15.68
CA GLU A 156 -6.21 13.45 15.29
C GLU A 156 -5.84 12.21 14.45
N ALA A 157 -6.74 11.22 14.35
CA ALA A 157 -6.48 9.93 13.73
C ALA A 157 -5.91 10.04 12.30
N LEU A 158 -6.48 10.92 11.47
CA LEU A 158 -6.06 11.09 10.08
C LEU A 158 -4.62 11.62 9.93
N VAL A 159 -4.07 12.30 10.94
CA VAL A 159 -2.69 12.81 10.93
C VAL A 159 -1.66 11.65 10.96
N HIS A 160 -2.09 10.48 11.41
CA HIS A 160 -1.27 9.26 11.49
C HIS A 160 -1.43 8.34 10.27
N VAL A 161 -2.44 8.57 9.44
CA VAL A 161 -2.65 7.80 8.20
C VAL A 161 -1.70 8.31 7.13
N PHE A 162 -0.95 7.39 6.54
CA PHE A 162 -0.09 7.66 5.40
C PHE A 162 -0.89 7.76 4.10
N GLY A 163 -1.80 6.81 3.88
CA GLY A 163 -2.66 6.72 2.70
C GLY A 163 -3.54 5.49 2.71
#